data_AF-A0A0F8ZML4-F1
#
_entry.id   AF-A0A0F8ZML4-F1
#
_cell.length_a   1.000
_cell.length_b   1.000
_cell.length_c   1.000
_cell.angle_alpha   90.00
_cell.angle_beta   90.00
_cell.angle_gamma   90.00
#
_symmetry.space_group_name_H-M   'P 1'
#
loop_
_entity.id
_entity.type
_entity.pdbx_description
1 polymer ?
#
loop_
_entity_poly.entity_id
_entity_poly.type
_entity_poly.pdbx_seq_one_letter_code
_entity_poly.pdbx_strand_id
1 'polypeptide(L)'
;IETYKAMSMLGFMQARSMAAALNDLDAQLTTLMGAMRSGAGTAAEETLHALLDVSVALEALTAETAYRFAATGAYEAIVYERISALREARFMGRQGFGEFMLRRYAPAMRTVKSTETRLQTIAARALRAADLLRTRVDVERSAQNQAILASMDRRADLQLRLQHTVEGLSVVAISYYAVSLVGYLLYPLAEPLGVSKGPPLSLCR
;
A
#
# COMPACT_ATOMS: atom_id res chain seq x y z
N ILE A 1 27.79 36.85 -20.91
CA ILE A 1 28.17 35.46 -20.57
C ILE A 1 28.31 35.30 -19.05
N GLU A 2 29.13 36.12 -18.38
CA GLU A 2 29.34 36.04 -16.92
C GLU A 2 28.06 36.08 -16.08
N THR A 3 27.08 36.93 -16.42
CA THR A 3 25.78 36.96 -15.71
C THR A 3 25.06 35.61 -15.73
N TYR A 4 24.96 34.98 -16.90
CA TYR A 4 24.29 33.69 -17.05
C TYR A 4 25.07 32.55 -16.36
N LYS A 5 26.40 32.59 -16.43
CA LYS A 5 27.27 31.69 -15.65
C LYS A 5 27.04 31.85 -14.15
N ALA A 6 26.96 33.08 -13.64
CA ALA A 6 26.73 33.32 -12.21
C ALA A 6 25.34 32.79 -11.79
N MET A 7 24.31 33.02 -12.61
CA MET A 7 22.96 32.54 -12.35
C MET A 7 22.84 31.01 -12.38
N SER A 8 23.49 30.34 -13.33
CA SER A 8 23.51 28.87 -13.38
C SER A 8 24.26 28.24 -12.20
N MET A 9 25.31 28.89 -11.69
CA MET A 9 26.05 28.41 -10.51
C MET A 9 25.21 28.37 -9.24
N LEU A 10 24.07 29.08 -9.19
CA LEU A 10 23.13 28.97 -8.08
C LEU A 10 22.48 27.57 -7.99
N GLY A 11 22.30 26.88 -9.12
CA GLY A 11 21.85 25.48 -9.11
C GLY A 11 22.92 24.51 -8.62
N PHE A 12 24.20 24.79 -8.89
CA PHE A 12 25.31 23.99 -8.39
C PHE A 12 25.42 24.03 -6.86
N MET A 13 25.23 25.21 -6.27
CA MET A 13 25.22 25.35 -4.80
C MET A 13 24.07 24.54 -4.18
N GLN A 14 22.87 24.59 -4.79
CA GLN A 14 21.72 23.81 -4.32
C GLN A 14 21.95 22.29 -4.47
N ALA A 15 22.51 21.87 -5.61
CA ALA A 15 22.86 20.46 -5.84
C ALA A 15 23.86 19.93 -4.80
N ARG A 16 24.82 20.75 -4.37
CA ARG A 16 25.76 20.40 -3.30
C ARG A 16 25.11 20.34 -1.92
N SER A 17 24.21 21.26 -1.60
CA SER A 17 23.57 21.30 -0.28
C SER A 17 22.61 20.11 -0.05
N MET A 18 21.94 19.63 -1.10
CA MET A 18 21.02 18.50 -0.99
C MET A 18 21.68 17.12 -1.08
N ALA A 19 22.98 17.05 -1.41
CA ALA A 19 23.65 15.79 -1.70
C ALA A 19 23.64 14.81 -0.50
N ALA A 20 23.80 15.32 0.72
CA ALA A 20 23.73 14.52 1.95
C ALA A 20 22.31 14.00 2.19
N ALA A 21 21.31 14.88 2.14
CA ALA A 21 19.90 14.48 2.30
C ALA A 21 19.46 13.42 1.28
N LEU A 22 19.90 13.55 0.02
CA LEU A 22 19.64 12.54 -1.01
C LEU A 22 20.30 11.18 -0.71
N ASN A 23 21.51 11.17 -0.12
CA ASN A 23 22.15 9.93 0.32
C ASN A 23 21.36 9.26 1.44
N ASP A 24 20.92 10.04 2.42
CA ASP A 24 20.20 9.54 3.58
C ASP A 24 18.84 8.96 3.16
N LEU A 25 18.09 9.66 2.30
CA LEU A 25 16.80 9.20 1.77
C LEU A 25 16.94 7.92 0.92
N ASP A 26 17.97 7.82 0.07
CA ASP A 26 18.23 6.62 -0.74
C ASP A 26 18.61 5.41 0.13
N ALA A 27 19.38 5.63 1.19
CA ALA A 27 19.74 4.59 2.16
C ALA A 27 18.52 4.12 2.98
N GLN A 28 17.68 5.05 3.43
CA GLN A 28 16.41 4.73 4.11
C GLN A 28 15.49 3.94 3.19
N LEU A 29 15.29 4.39 1.94
CA LEU A 29 14.48 3.69 0.95
C LEU A 29 15.00 2.26 0.70
N THR A 30 16.31 2.09 0.58
CA THR A 30 16.93 0.76 0.38
C THR A 30 16.69 -0.16 1.57
N THR A 31 16.79 0.37 2.79
CA THR A 31 16.48 -0.38 4.02
C THR A 31 15.01 -0.80 4.07
N LEU A 32 14.09 0.11 3.76
CA LEU A 32 12.65 -0.16 3.75
C LEU A 32 12.27 -1.21 2.71
N MET A 33 12.81 -1.11 1.49
CA MET A 33 12.60 -2.14 0.47
C MET A 33 13.17 -3.51 0.88
N GLY A 34 14.26 -3.53 1.65
CA GLY A 34 14.79 -4.74 2.26
C GLY A 34 13.83 -5.35 3.29
N ALA A 35 13.27 -4.53 4.17
CA ALA A 35 12.27 -4.94 5.16
C ALA A 35 11.00 -5.49 4.51
N MET A 36 10.53 -4.88 3.41
CA MET A 36 9.41 -5.38 2.62
C MET A 36 9.62 -6.81 2.14
N ARG A 37 10.84 -7.19 1.76
CA ARG A 37 11.12 -8.56 1.30
C ARG A 37 11.03 -9.60 2.42
N SER A 38 11.35 -9.19 3.65
CA SER A 38 11.53 -10.09 4.79
C SER A 38 10.31 -10.19 5.71
N GLY A 39 9.43 -9.19 5.73
CA GLY A 39 8.34 -9.07 6.72
C GLY A 39 7.01 -9.72 6.30
N ALA A 40 6.30 -10.29 7.28
CA ALA A 40 4.91 -10.76 7.20
C ALA A 40 4.01 -9.89 8.10
N GLY A 41 2.79 -9.56 7.64
CA GLY A 41 1.72 -8.96 8.44
C GLY A 41 2.00 -7.57 9.02
N THR A 42 2.13 -7.48 10.35
CA THR A 42 2.10 -6.22 11.12
C THR A 42 3.27 -5.28 10.83
N ALA A 43 4.45 -5.81 10.49
CA ALA A 43 5.59 -4.99 10.08
C ALA A 43 5.36 -4.26 8.73
N ALA A 44 4.41 -4.73 7.90
CA ALA A 44 4.17 -4.16 6.58
C ALA A 44 3.51 -2.76 6.65
N GLU A 45 2.64 -2.53 7.62
CA GLU A 45 1.92 -1.25 7.77
C GLU A 45 2.84 -0.15 8.32
N GLU A 46 3.69 -0.48 9.30
CA GLU A 46 4.75 0.42 9.76
C GLU A 46 5.77 0.74 8.64
N THR A 47 6.16 -0.28 7.87
CA THR A 47 7.04 -0.09 6.70
C THR A 47 6.38 0.79 5.65
N LEU A 48 5.05 0.69 5.46
CA LEU A 48 4.29 1.51 4.53
C LEU A 48 4.28 2.97 4.95
N HIS A 49 4.05 3.25 6.23
CA HIS A 49 4.10 4.63 6.75
C HIS A 49 5.48 5.25 6.56
N ALA A 50 6.55 4.56 6.96
CA ALA A 50 7.91 5.07 6.78
C ALA A 50 8.26 5.30 5.30
N LEU A 51 7.74 4.46 4.40
CA LEU A 51 7.96 4.61 2.96
C LEU A 51 7.18 5.79 2.36
N LEU A 52 5.96 6.05 2.85
CA LEU A 52 5.19 7.23 2.48
C LEU A 52 5.89 8.51 2.97
N ASP A 53 6.45 8.52 4.18
CA ASP A 53 7.21 9.66 4.71
C ASP A 53 8.43 9.99 3.84
N VAL A 54 9.22 8.97 3.47
CA VAL A 54 10.36 9.13 2.55
C VAL A 54 9.89 9.64 1.18
N SER A 55 8.76 9.13 0.67
CA SER A 55 8.20 9.57 -0.62
C SER A 55 7.77 11.03 -0.58
N VAL A 56 7.12 11.47 0.50
CA VAL A 56 6.73 12.88 0.70
C VAL A 56 7.95 13.79 0.80
N ALA A 57 9.00 13.36 1.50
CA ALA A 57 10.25 14.12 1.60
C ALA A 57 10.94 14.29 0.23
N LEU A 58 10.96 13.24 -0.59
CA LEU A 58 11.51 13.29 -1.95
C LEU A 58 10.68 14.19 -2.89
N GLU A 59 9.35 14.14 -2.77
CA GLU A 59 8.45 14.99 -3.55
C GLU A 59 8.62 16.47 -3.16
N ALA A 60 8.72 16.77 -1.87
CA ALA A 60 8.97 18.12 -1.37
C ALA A 60 10.30 18.68 -1.90
N LEU A 61 11.38 17.89 -1.84
CA LEU A 61 12.68 18.27 -2.42
C LEU A 61 12.59 18.49 -3.93
N THR A 62 11.85 17.65 -4.64
CA THR A 62 11.65 17.79 -6.09
C THR A 62 10.93 19.09 -6.40
N ALA A 63 9.82 19.38 -5.71
CA ALA A 63 9.05 20.60 -5.91
C ALA A 63 9.86 21.86 -5.58
N GLU A 64 10.62 21.86 -4.48
CA GLU A 64 11.44 23.00 -4.06
C GLU A 64 12.57 23.32 -5.05
N THR A 65 13.11 22.30 -5.71
CA THR A 65 14.34 22.43 -6.51
C THR A 65 14.08 22.49 -8.02
N ALA A 66 12.90 22.07 -8.48
CA ALA A 66 12.54 21.98 -9.90
C ALA A 66 12.77 23.29 -10.68
N TYR A 67 12.27 24.42 -10.15
CA TYR A 67 12.44 25.71 -10.83
C TYR A 67 13.92 26.08 -10.98
N ARG A 68 14.72 25.86 -9.94
CA ARG A 68 16.13 26.25 -9.96
C ARG A 68 16.95 25.36 -10.89
N PHE A 69 16.70 24.05 -10.94
CA PHE A 69 17.37 23.15 -11.89
C PHE A 69 16.99 23.46 -13.34
N ALA A 70 15.70 23.68 -13.62
CA ALA A 70 15.24 24.09 -14.94
C ALA A 70 15.90 25.42 -15.38
N ALA A 71 15.92 26.43 -14.50
CA ALA A 71 16.57 27.70 -14.78
C ALA A 71 18.08 27.52 -15.00
N THR A 72 18.75 26.66 -14.22
CA THR A 72 20.19 26.38 -14.35
C THR A 72 20.52 25.78 -15.72
N GLY A 73 19.72 24.82 -16.19
CA GLY A 73 19.87 24.25 -17.54
C GLY A 73 19.64 25.28 -18.65
N ALA A 74 18.64 26.16 -18.51
CA ALA A 74 18.41 27.23 -19.47
C ALA A 74 19.59 28.23 -19.52
N TYR A 75 20.09 28.64 -18.36
CA TYR A 75 21.25 29.53 -18.28
C TYR A 75 22.54 28.88 -18.81
N GLU A 76 22.74 27.58 -18.57
CA GLU A 76 23.82 26.81 -19.19
C GLU A 76 23.75 26.88 -20.73
N ALA A 77 22.57 26.63 -21.31
CA ALA A 77 22.37 26.69 -22.74
C ALA A 77 22.72 28.09 -23.32
N ILE A 78 22.27 29.17 -22.65
CA ILE A 78 22.59 30.54 -23.07
C ILE A 78 24.10 30.80 -22.99
N VAL A 79 24.80 30.32 -21.96
CA VAL A 79 26.27 30.45 -21.87
C VAL A 79 26.93 29.82 -23.09
N TYR A 80 26.55 28.60 -23.46
CA TYR A 80 27.13 27.92 -24.62
C TYR A 80 26.77 28.57 -25.95
N GLU A 81 25.53 29.02 -26.13
CA GLU A 81 25.11 29.75 -27.33
C GLU A 81 25.94 31.02 -27.52
N ARG A 82 26.13 31.79 -26.45
CA ARG A 82 26.91 33.04 -26.49
C ARG A 82 28.39 32.79 -26.73
N ILE A 83 28.97 31.72 -26.17
CA ILE A 83 30.34 31.30 -26.48
C ILE A 83 30.48 30.93 -27.95
N SER A 84 29.54 30.17 -28.50
CA SER A 84 29.54 29.79 -29.92
C SER A 84 29.44 31.01 -30.85
N ALA A 85 28.60 31.99 -30.48
CA ALA A 85 28.43 33.23 -31.24
C ALA A 85 29.70 34.09 -31.34
N LEU A 86 30.67 33.92 -30.43
CA LEU A 86 31.97 34.61 -30.50
C LEU A 86 32.82 34.15 -31.69
N ARG A 87 32.51 32.99 -32.30
CA ARG A 87 33.23 32.41 -33.44
C ARG A 87 34.75 32.37 -33.19
N GLU A 88 35.14 31.88 -32.03
CA GLU A 88 36.54 31.87 -31.61
C GLU A 88 37.41 31.07 -32.59
N ALA A 89 38.50 31.68 -33.03
CA ALA A 89 39.57 31.01 -33.74
C ALA A 89 40.77 30.83 -32.81
N ARG A 90 41.53 29.75 -33.00
CA ARG A 90 42.78 29.56 -32.27
C ARG A 90 43.77 30.66 -32.64
N PHE A 91 44.32 31.34 -31.65
CA PHE A 91 45.32 32.37 -31.85
C PHE A 91 46.60 32.02 -31.11
N MET A 92 47.71 31.87 -31.84
CA MET A 92 49.06 31.66 -31.29
C MET A 92 49.16 30.54 -30.24
N GLY A 93 48.42 29.44 -30.44
CA GLY A 93 48.42 28.30 -29.51
C GLY A 93 47.76 28.57 -28.15
N ARG A 94 47.13 29.73 -27.95
CA ARG A 94 46.41 30.05 -26.71
C ARG A 94 45.04 29.36 -26.68
N GLN A 95 44.63 28.98 -25.47
CA GLN A 95 43.32 28.39 -25.21
C GLN A 95 42.21 29.43 -25.44
N GLY A 96 41.17 29.05 -26.19
CA GLY A 96 39.98 29.86 -26.38
C GLY A 96 39.11 29.91 -25.12
N PHE A 97 38.25 30.93 -25.01
CA PHE A 97 37.34 31.07 -23.87
C PHE A 97 36.37 29.88 -23.76
N GLY A 98 35.91 29.33 -24.90
CA GLY A 98 35.06 28.15 -24.91
C GLY A 98 35.73 26.91 -24.34
N GLU A 99 37.01 26.68 -24.64
CA GLU A 99 37.76 25.57 -24.08
C GLU A 99 38.02 25.77 -22.58
N PHE A 100 38.28 27.00 -22.15
CA PHE A 100 38.41 27.33 -20.72
C PHE A 100 37.10 27.02 -19.97
N MET A 101 35.96 27.46 -20.52
CA MET A 101 34.64 27.21 -19.96
C MET A 101 34.29 25.71 -19.94
N LEU A 102 34.65 24.96 -20.98
CA LEU A 102 34.44 23.51 -20.99
C LEU A 102 35.15 22.79 -19.83
N ARG A 103 36.35 23.25 -19.44
CA ARG A 103 37.11 22.63 -18.35
C ARG A 103 36.66 23.11 -16.97
N ARG A 104 36.29 24.39 -16.82
CA ARG A 104 36.06 25.01 -15.51
C ARG A 104 34.58 25.11 -15.12
N TYR A 105 33.69 25.26 -16.09
CA TYR A 105 32.26 25.47 -15.88
C TYR A 105 31.45 24.19 -16.11
N ALA A 106 31.72 23.44 -17.18
CA ALA A 106 30.97 22.24 -17.52
C ALA A 106 30.90 21.17 -16.41
N PRO A 107 31.96 20.92 -15.61
CA PRO A 107 31.87 19.97 -14.50
C PRO A 107 30.80 20.32 -13.48
N ALA A 108 30.62 21.61 -13.16
CA ALA A 108 29.60 22.06 -12.22
C ALA A 108 28.18 21.78 -12.74
N MET A 109 27.95 22.03 -14.03
CA MET A 109 26.65 21.76 -14.66
C MET A 109 26.37 20.25 -14.76
N ARG A 110 27.39 19.42 -15.03
CA ARG A 110 27.25 17.96 -14.96
C ARG A 110 26.86 17.49 -13.57
N THR A 111 27.42 18.07 -12.51
CA THR A 111 27.00 17.76 -11.14
C THR A 111 25.51 18.09 -10.95
N VAL A 112 25.06 19.29 -11.34
CA VAL A 112 23.64 19.68 -11.24
C VAL A 112 22.74 18.67 -11.94
N LYS A 113 23.04 18.35 -13.21
CA LYS A 113 22.24 17.40 -13.99
C LYS A 113 22.23 15.99 -13.39
N SER A 114 23.37 15.55 -12.86
CA SER A 114 23.47 14.23 -12.21
C SER A 114 22.65 14.18 -10.91
N THR A 115 22.66 15.25 -10.12
CA THR A 115 21.87 15.35 -8.88
C THR A 115 20.37 15.40 -9.17
N GLU A 116 19.95 16.19 -10.16
CA GLU A 116 18.55 16.24 -10.62
C GLU A 116 18.06 14.86 -11.08
N THR A 117 18.83 14.20 -11.96
CA THR A 117 18.51 12.84 -12.44
C THR A 117 18.43 11.84 -11.28
N ARG A 118 19.33 11.96 -10.31
CA ARG A 118 19.36 11.09 -9.13
C ARG A 118 18.12 11.30 -8.25
N LEU A 119 17.74 12.54 -7.97
CA LEU A 119 16.54 12.88 -7.21
C LEU A 119 15.29 12.27 -7.86
N GLN A 120 15.11 12.48 -9.17
CA GLN A 120 13.99 11.90 -9.93
C GLN A 120 13.98 10.36 -9.88
N THR A 121 15.17 9.74 -9.97
CA THR A 121 15.30 8.28 -9.93
C THR A 121 14.90 7.72 -8.57
N ILE A 122 15.31 8.36 -7.47
CA ILE A 122 14.97 7.92 -6.11
C ILE A 122 13.47 8.14 -5.85
N ALA A 123 12.92 9.30 -6.23
CA ALA A 123 11.48 9.57 -6.12
C ALA A 123 10.64 8.53 -6.86
N ALA A 124 10.99 8.21 -8.10
CA ALA A 124 10.30 7.17 -8.88
C ALA A 124 10.46 5.75 -8.30
N ARG A 125 11.58 5.46 -7.62
CA ARG A 125 11.75 4.19 -6.88
C ARG A 125 10.86 4.15 -5.64
N ALA A 126 10.78 5.24 -4.88
CA ALA A 126 9.95 5.35 -3.68
C ALA A 126 8.45 5.17 -3.99
N LEU A 127 7.95 5.86 -5.02
CA LEU A 127 6.56 5.72 -5.48
C LEU A 127 6.22 4.28 -5.86
N ARG A 128 7.06 3.64 -6.69
CA ARG A 128 6.84 2.24 -7.08
C ARG A 128 6.88 1.29 -5.88
N ALA A 129 7.77 1.51 -4.92
CA ALA A 129 7.83 0.70 -3.72
C ALA A 129 6.54 0.86 -2.87
N ALA A 130 6.04 2.10 -2.75
CA ALA A 130 4.81 2.39 -2.01
C ALA A 130 3.59 1.71 -2.64
N ASP A 131 3.46 1.78 -3.96
CA ASP A 131 2.37 1.13 -4.70
C ASP A 131 2.39 -0.40 -4.54
N LEU A 132 3.58 -1.02 -4.60
CA LEU A 132 3.75 -2.45 -4.40
C LEU A 132 3.38 -2.87 -2.97
N LEU A 133 3.80 -2.10 -1.96
CA LEU A 133 3.51 -2.40 -0.57
C LEU A 133 2.03 -2.24 -0.25
N ARG A 134 1.40 -1.18 -0.75
CA ARG A 134 -0.04 -0.96 -0.66
C ARG A 134 -0.81 -2.14 -1.24
N THR A 135 -0.45 -2.57 -2.45
CA THR A 135 -1.08 -3.73 -3.10
C THR A 135 -0.93 -5.00 -2.25
N ARG A 136 0.24 -5.23 -1.67
CA ARG A 136 0.48 -6.40 -0.81
C ARG A 136 -0.39 -6.36 0.46
N VAL A 137 -0.47 -5.21 1.14
CA VAL A 137 -1.30 -5.03 2.34
C VAL A 137 -2.78 -5.25 2.01
N ASP A 138 -3.25 -4.73 0.88
CA ASP A 138 -4.64 -4.90 0.43
C ASP A 138 -4.97 -6.37 0.14
N VAL A 139 -4.05 -7.11 -0.50
CA VAL A 139 -4.21 -8.56 -0.74
C VAL A 139 -4.22 -9.36 0.56
N GLU A 140 -3.32 -9.05 1.50
CA GLU A 140 -3.25 -9.75 2.79
C GLU A 140 -4.51 -9.51 3.64
N ARG A 141 -5.04 -8.28 3.64
CA ARG A 141 -6.34 -7.96 4.28
C ARG A 141 -7.50 -8.68 3.61
N SER A 142 -7.51 -8.75 2.28
CA SER A 142 -8.55 -9.48 1.53
C SER A 142 -8.55 -10.97 1.88
N ALA A 143 -7.37 -11.60 1.96
CA ALA A 143 -7.23 -12.99 2.36
C ALA A 143 -7.71 -13.24 3.80
N GLN A 144 -7.38 -12.34 4.75
CA GLN A 144 -7.89 -12.41 6.13
C GLN A 144 -9.42 -12.30 6.18
N ASN A 145 -10.00 -11.35 5.47
CA ASN A 145 -11.46 -11.17 5.42
C ASN A 145 -12.17 -12.41 4.85
N GLN A 146 -11.62 -13.02 3.78
CA GLN A 146 -12.15 -14.27 3.23
C GLN A 146 -12.09 -15.43 4.25
N ALA A 147 -10.99 -15.53 5.01
CA ALA A 147 -10.86 -16.55 6.05
C ALA A 147 -11.89 -16.36 7.18
N ILE A 148 -12.16 -15.11 7.56
CA ILE A 148 -13.20 -14.76 8.55
C ILE A 148 -14.57 -15.15 8.03
N LEU A 149 -14.94 -14.77 6.81
CA LEU A 149 -16.22 -15.12 6.19
C LEU A 149 -16.40 -16.65 6.09
N ALA A 150 -15.37 -17.38 5.66
CA ALA A 150 -15.39 -18.84 5.62
C ALA A 150 -15.53 -19.49 7.01
N SER A 151 -15.07 -18.82 8.07
CA SER A 151 -15.29 -19.28 9.44
C SER A 151 -16.72 -18.98 9.93
N MET A 152 -17.31 -17.85 9.51
CA MET A 152 -18.70 -17.52 9.79
C MET A 152 -19.66 -18.49 9.11
N ASP A 153 -19.46 -18.80 7.82
CA ASP A 153 -20.32 -19.74 7.08
C ASP A 153 -20.33 -21.12 7.74
N ARG A 154 -19.16 -21.60 8.18
CA ARG A 154 -19.06 -22.87 8.93
C ARG A 154 -19.82 -22.83 10.25
N ARG A 155 -19.74 -21.72 10.99
CA ARG A 155 -20.48 -21.56 12.25
C ARG A 155 -21.99 -21.47 11.99
N ALA A 156 -22.41 -20.79 10.94
CA ALA A 156 -23.81 -20.68 10.54
C ALA A 156 -24.40 -22.05 10.13
N ASP A 157 -23.67 -22.86 9.35
CA ASP A 157 -24.13 -24.22 8.98
C ASP A 157 -24.31 -25.11 10.22
N LEU A 158 -23.39 -25.02 11.18
CA LEU A 158 -23.51 -25.74 12.45
C LEU A 158 -24.73 -25.26 13.27
N GLN A 159 -25.00 -23.97 13.29
CA GLN A 159 -26.17 -23.41 13.97
C GLN A 159 -27.49 -23.86 13.30
N LEU A 160 -27.55 -23.89 11.97
CA LEU A 160 -28.70 -24.39 11.21
C LEU A 160 -28.98 -25.86 11.50
N ARG A 161 -27.93 -26.70 11.55
CA ARG A 161 -28.07 -28.12 11.91
C ARG A 161 -28.62 -28.30 13.33
N LEU A 162 -28.10 -27.56 14.29
CA LEU A 162 -28.60 -27.58 15.67
C LEU A 162 -30.07 -27.14 15.73
N GLN A 163 -30.43 -26.06 15.03
CA GLN A 163 -31.80 -25.58 14.97
C GLN A 163 -32.77 -26.64 14.41
N HIS A 164 -32.40 -27.29 13.30
CA HIS A 164 -33.20 -28.39 12.75
C HIS A 164 -33.34 -29.58 13.71
N THR A 165 -32.30 -29.91 14.49
CA THR A 165 -32.43 -30.97 15.49
C THR A 165 -33.40 -30.61 16.62
N VAL A 166 -33.44 -29.34 17.02
CA VAL A 166 -34.40 -28.84 18.03
C VAL A 166 -35.82 -28.83 17.48
N GLU A 167 -36.00 -28.42 16.23
CA GLU A 167 -37.30 -28.49 15.55
C GLU A 167 -37.81 -29.93 15.48
N GLY A 168 -36.97 -30.89 15.07
CA GLY A 168 -37.34 -32.30 15.01
C GLY A 168 -37.77 -32.87 16.36
N LEU A 169 -37.06 -32.53 17.44
CA LEU A 169 -37.44 -32.95 18.81
C LEU A 169 -38.76 -32.31 19.25
N SER A 170 -38.99 -31.04 18.90
CA SER A 170 -40.23 -30.33 19.24
C SER A 170 -41.45 -30.95 18.57
N VAL A 171 -41.34 -31.39 17.31
CA VAL A 171 -42.43 -32.07 16.58
C VAL A 171 -42.81 -33.36 17.28
N VAL A 172 -41.84 -34.16 17.73
CA VAL A 172 -42.10 -35.40 18.49
C VAL A 172 -42.84 -35.10 19.80
N ALA A 173 -42.36 -34.10 20.56
CA ALA A 173 -42.98 -33.70 21.82
C ALA A 173 -44.42 -33.20 21.63
N ILE A 174 -44.65 -32.29 20.67
CA ILE A 174 -45.97 -31.74 20.36
C ILE A 174 -46.92 -32.85 19.88
N SER A 175 -46.45 -33.75 19.02
CA SER A 175 -47.26 -34.87 18.50
C SER A 175 -47.74 -35.80 19.61
N TYR A 176 -46.88 -36.11 20.59
CA TYR A 176 -47.25 -36.94 21.75
C TYR A 176 -48.36 -36.27 22.59
N TYR A 177 -48.22 -34.97 22.87
CA TYR A 177 -49.24 -34.21 23.59
C TYR A 177 -50.55 -34.09 22.81
N ALA A 178 -50.49 -33.86 21.50
CA ALA A 178 -51.67 -33.80 20.64
C ALA A 178 -52.46 -35.12 20.66
N VAL A 179 -51.77 -36.27 20.55
CA VAL A 179 -52.40 -37.60 20.62
C VAL A 179 -53.01 -37.84 22.01
N SER A 180 -52.30 -37.51 23.09
CA SER A 180 -52.87 -37.60 24.45
C SER A 180 -54.12 -36.73 24.60
N LEU A 181 -54.09 -35.49 24.08
CA LEU A 181 -55.21 -34.55 24.16
C LEU A 181 -56.44 -35.07 23.40
N VAL A 182 -56.25 -35.61 22.19
CA VAL A 182 -57.33 -36.25 21.42
C VAL A 182 -57.88 -37.47 22.16
N GLY A 183 -57.02 -38.28 22.78
CA GLY A 183 -57.43 -39.40 23.63
C GLY A 183 -58.33 -38.98 24.79
N TYR A 184 -57.97 -37.89 25.49
CA TYR A 184 -58.80 -37.33 26.56
C TYR A 184 -60.12 -36.73 26.04
N LEU A 185 -60.14 -36.15 24.85
CA LEU A 185 -61.37 -35.58 24.26
C LEU A 185 -62.36 -36.66 23.79
N LEU A 186 -61.85 -37.77 23.25
CA LEU A 186 -62.66 -38.91 22.81
C LEU A 186 -63.16 -39.77 23.97
N TYR A 187 -62.47 -39.76 25.12
CA TYR A 187 -62.83 -40.52 26.32
C TYR A 187 -64.28 -40.26 26.80
N PRO A 188 -64.75 -39.01 27.00
CA PRO A 188 -66.13 -38.73 27.38
C PRO A 188 -67.15 -38.96 26.25
N LEU A 189 -66.71 -39.01 24.98
CA LEU A 189 -67.59 -39.31 23.84
C LEU A 189 -67.79 -40.82 23.63
N ALA A 190 -66.87 -41.64 24.14
CA ALA A 190 -66.94 -43.11 24.11
C ALA A 190 -67.70 -43.71 25.32
N GLU A 191 -67.88 -42.96 26.41
CA GLU A 191 -68.73 -43.37 27.55
C GLU A 191 -70.17 -43.76 27.17
N PRO A 192 -70.88 -43.07 26.26
CA PRO A 192 -72.21 -43.51 25.81
C PRO A 192 -72.22 -44.72 24.84
N LEU A 193 -71.06 -45.20 24.37
CA LEU A 193 -70.93 -46.31 23.40
C LEU A 193 -70.45 -47.66 24.01
N GLY A 194 -70.26 -47.74 25.33
CA GLY A 194 -70.14 -49.02 26.05
C GLY A 194 -68.82 -49.79 25.88
N VAL A 195 -67.74 -49.16 25.42
CA VAL A 195 -66.42 -49.82 25.34
C VAL A 195 -65.75 -49.83 26.72
N SER A 196 -65.82 -50.97 27.39
CA SER A 196 -65.25 -51.19 28.73
C SER A 196 -63.72 -51.14 28.75
N LYS A 197 -63.17 -50.63 29.87
CA LYS A 197 -61.75 -50.63 30.25
C LYS A 197 -61.07 -52.01 30.07
N GLY A 198 -59.98 -52.05 29.31
CA GLY A 198 -58.93 -53.09 29.39
C GLY A 198 -57.82 -52.68 30.37
N PRO A 199 -57.13 -53.63 31.03
CA PRO A 199 -56.71 -53.55 32.44
C PRO A 199 -55.40 -52.77 32.71
N PRO A 200 -55.11 -52.43 33.98
CA PRO A 200 -53.81 -51.90 34.39
C PRO A 200 -52.75 -52.99 34.22
N LEU A 201 -51.70 -52.70 33.44
CA LEU A 201 -50.46 -53.47 33.41
C LEU A 201 -49.73 -53.29 34.76
N SER A 202 -50.18 -54.05 35.75
CA SER A 202 -49.41 -54.43 36.93
C SER A 202 -49.10 -55.91 36.80
N LEU A 203 -47.88 -56.26 36.38
CA LEU A 203 -47.13 -57.49 36.69
C LEU A 203 -46.04 -57.71 35.62
N CYS A 204 -44.81 -57.31 35.92
CA CYS A 204 -43.73 -58.29 36.08
C CYS A 204 -42.52 -57.67 36.80
N ARG A 205 -41.92 -58.57 37.59
CA ARG A 205 -40.80 -58.50 38.52
C ARG A 205 -39.53 -57.84 37.97
#